data_AF-A0A0M1P7I1-F1
#
_entry.id   AF-A0A0M1P7I1-F1
#
_cell.length_a   1.000
_cell.length_b   1.000
_cell.length_c   1.000
_cell.angle_alpha   90.00
_cell.angle_beta   90.00
_cell.angle_gamma   90.00
#
_symmetry.space_group_name_H-M   'P 1'
#
loop_
_entity.id
_entity.type
_entity.pdbx_description
1 polymer ?
#
loop_
_entity_poly.entity_id
_entity_poly.type
_entity_poly.pdbx_seq_one_letter_code
_entity_poly.pdbx_strand_id
1 'polypeptide(L)'
;MPSYSYRDYKRRTIDVKKISRDYKSLREIFNKRGRVGLDHLSRSGILLLCGAWETYVEDIVREIAAHFATLDKIDELPEEVKKTIANYVKNHKDDNKVLKLADGGWKTLYLDEVVEPKLSGFNTPKVHNIKELSKKLIGYEEMLDCLCSADQSSINEFVKFRGHIAHNVRMSGESYLSVEKLDEYVEGFQEIVNTIDNHLLSYLKTYINTRLWNRISE
;
A
#
# COMPACT_ATOMS: atom_id res chain seq x y z
N MET A 1 13.62 8.27 11.87
CA MET A 1 13.23 6.87 11.54
C MET A 1 12.45 6.90 10.23
N PRO A 2 12.39 5.84 9.41
CA PRO A 2 11.49 5.80 8.23
C PRO A 2 10.02 5.90 8.64
N SER A 3 9.11 6.04 7.67
CA SER A 3 7.67 6.13 7.94
C SER A 3 7.17 4.95 8.80
N TYR A 4 6.06 5.15 9.51
CA TYR A 4 5.40 4.07 10.21
C TYR A 4 5.02 2.95 9.24
N SER A 5 4.44 3.33 8.10
CA SER A 5 3.95 2.41 7.07
C SER A 5 5.05 1.50 6.52
N TYR A 6 6.25 2.03 6.26
CA TYR A 6 7.41 1.25 5.84
C TYR A 6 7.85 0.23 6.89
N ARG A 7 7.87 0.65 8.17
CA ARG A 7 8.26 -0.23 9.28
C ARG A 7 7.25 -1.34 9.47
N ASP A 8 5.96 -1.03 9.34
CA ASP A 8 4.91 -2.04 9.46
C ASP A 8 4.95 -3.02 8.29
N TYR A 9 5.18 -2.55 7.06
CA TYR A 9 5.42 -3.41 5.90
C TYR A 9 6.57 -4.39 6.15
N LYS A 10 7.72 -3.91 6.67
CA LYS A 10 8.85 -4.77 7.05
C LYS A 10 8.47 -5.82 8.09
N ARG A 11 7.65 -5.46 9.06
CA ARG A 11 7.15 -6.38 10.08
C ARG A 11 6.25 -7.45 9.48
N ARG A 12 5.30 -7.06 8.61
CA ARG A 12 4.34 -7.99 7.97
C ARG A 12 5.00 -8.98 7.01
N THR A 13 6.10 -8.60 6.38
CA THR A 13 6.85 -9.50 5.48
C THR A 13 7.74 -10.51 6.21
N ILE A 14 7.86 -10.44 7.55
CA ILE A 14 8.65 -11.42 8.34
C ILE A 14 8.13 -12.84 8.12
N ASP A 15 6.81 -13.03 8.12
CA ASP A 15 6.22 -14.37 7.98
C ASP A 15 6.33 -14.88 6.54
N VAL A 16 6.30 -14.01 5.53
CA VAL A 16 6.62 -14.38 4.14
C VAL A 16 8.06 -14.91 4.03
N LYS A 17 9.01 -14.24 4.69
CA LYS A 17 10.42 -14.66 4.74
C LYS A 17 10.61 -15.95 5.55
N LYS A 18 9.78 -16.22 6.56
CA LYS A 18 9.78 -17.52 7.27
C LYS A 18 9.30 -18.63 6.35
N ILE A 19 8.19 -18.43 5.64
CA ILE A 19 7.66 -19.40 4.66
C ILE A 19 8.70 -19.78 3.62
N SER A 20 9.44 -18.81 3.06
CA SER A 20 10.53 -19.08 2.12
C SER A 20 11.63 -19.94 2.74
N ARG A 21 12.05 -19.64 3.98
CA ARG A 21 13.05 -20.44 4.71
C ARG A 21 12.55 -21.85 4.99
N ASP A 22 11.33 -21.99 5.48
CA ASP A 22 10.73 -23.30 5.81
C ASP A 22 10.61 -24.17 4.56
N TYR A 23 10.21 -23.59 3.42
CA TYR A 23 10.22 -24.27 2.13
C TYR A 23 11.63 -24.81 1.79
N LYS A 24 12.66 -23.96 1.93
CA LYS A 24 14.05 -24.33 1.58
C LYS A 24 14.56 -25.45 2.47
N SER A 25 14.32 -25.36 3.78
CA SER A 25 14.68 -26.42 4.73
C SER A 25 13.97 -27.74 4.44
N LEU A 26 12.66 -27.71 4.15
CA LEU A 26 11.92 -28.92 3.78
C LEU A 26 12.41 -29.54 2.47
N ARG A 27 12.75 -28.70 1.48
CA ARG A 27 13.34 -29.16 0.22
C ARG A 27 14.67 -29.88 0.42
N GLU A 28 15.53 -29.35 1.29
CA GLU A 28 16.80 -29.99 1.67
C GLU A 28 16.57 -31.33 2.38
N ILE A 29 15.65 -31.38 3.35
CA ILE A 29 15.30 -32.61 4.09
C ILE A 29 14.78 -33.70 3.16
N PHE A 30 13.90 -33.35 2.22
CA PHE A 30 13.38 -34.33 1.27
C PHE A 30 14.44 -34.87 0.32
N ASN A 31 15.53 -34.12 0.09
CA ASN A 31 16.65 -34.50 -0.78
C ASN A 31 16.20 -35.02 -2.17
N LYS A 32 15.05 -34.54 -2.66
CA LYS A 32 14.47 -34.92 -3.95
C LYS A 32 14.92 -33.94 -5.02
N ARG A 33 15.37 -34.45 -6.16
CA ARG A 33 15.56 -33.66 -7.38
C ARG A 33 14.19 -33.36 -8.00
N GLY A 34 13.95 -32.10 -8.39
CA GLY A 34 12.71 -31.66 -9.05
C GLY A 34 11.66 -31.06 -8.11
N ARG A 35 10.39 -31.07 -8.54
CA ARG A 35 9.27 -30.45 -7.79
C ARG A 35 8.97 -31.25 -6.53
N VAL A 36 8.94 -30.58 -5.37
CA VAL A 36 8.79 -31.21 -4.05
C VAL A 36 7.35 -31.17 -3.50
N GLY A 37 6.38 -30.68 -4.29
CA GLY A 37 4.98 -30.56 -3.86
C GLY A 37 4.76 -29.52 -2.76
N LEU A 38 5.69 -28.57 -2.61
CA LEU A 38 5.70 -27.54 -1.57
C LEU A 38 5.18 -26.18 -2.05
N ASP A 39 4.59 -26.10 -3.26
CA ASP A 39 4.11 -24.84 -3.83
C ASP A 39 2.99 -24.19 -3.02
N HIS A 40 2.28 -24.96 -2.19
CA HIS A 40 1.31 -24.41 -1.24
C HIS A 40 1.96 -23.39 -0.28
N LEU A 41 3.20 -23.62 0.14
CA LEU A 41 3.95 -22.65 0.96
C LEU A 41 4.22 -21.37 0.17
N SER A 42 4.78 -21.49 -1.04
CA SER A 42 5.06 -20.33 -1.90
C SER A 42 3.80 -19.52 -2.20
N ARG A 43 2.67 -20.21 -2.48
CA ARG A 43 1.36 -19.58 -2.75
C ARG A 43 0.82 -18.86 -1.53
N SER A 44 0.91 -19.45 -0.34
CA SER A 44 0.58 -18.76 0.92
C SER A 44 1.46 -17.52 1.13
N GLY A 45 2.75 -17.60 0.79
CA GLY A 45 3.66 -16.47 0.82
C GLY A 45 3.21 -15.31 -0.08
N ILE A 46 2.73 -15.59 -1.29
CA ILE A 46 2.17 -14.56 -2.20
C ILE A 46 0.95 -13.88 -1.60
N LEU A 47 0.03 -14.64 -1.00
CA LEU A 47 -1.17 -14.08 -0.37
C LEU A 47 -0.81 -13.14 0.78
N LEU A 48 0.12 -13.56 1.64
CA LEU A 48 0.60 -12.74 2.76
C LEU A 48 1.36 -11.49 2.29
N LEU A 49 2.20 -11.62 1.25
CA LEU A 49 2.91 -10.48 0.67
C LEU A 49 1.93 -9.46 0.05
N CYS A 50 0.87 -9.94 -0.60
CA CYS A 50 -0.16 -9.05 -1.13
C CYS A 50 -0.92 -8.32 -0.02
N GLY A 51 -1.24 -9.00 1.08
CA GLY A 51 -1.81 -8.33 2.25
C GLY A 51 -0.88 -7.27 2.84
N ALA A 52 0.43 -7.53 2.88
CA ALA A 52 1.42 -6.54 3.32
C ALA A 52 1.49 -5.33 2.38
N TRP A 53 1.47 -5.55 1.06
CA TRP A 53 1.45 -4.47 0.06
C TRP A 53 0.19 -3.60 0.16
N GLU A 54 -0.97 -4.24 0.27
CA GLU A 54 -2.27 -3.57 0.41
C GLU A 54 -2.30 -2.70 1.67
N THR A 55 -1.87 -3.27 2.80
CA THR A 55 -1.78 -2.54 4.06
C THR A 55 -0.80 -1.37 3.97
N TYR A 56 0.35 -1.54 3.31
CA TYR A 56 1.32 -0.45 3.14
C TYR A 56 0.71 0.74 2.39
N VAL A 57 -0.02 0.50 1.29
CA VAL A 57 -0.67 1.56 0.52
C VAL A 57 -1.71 2.29 1.37
N GLU A 58 -2.53 1.56 2.12
CA GLU A 58 -3.52 2.18 3.01
C GLU A 58 -2.86 2.99 4.12
N ASP A 59 -1.87 2.42 4.79
CA ASP A 59 -1.19 3.05 5.92
C ASP A 59 -0.43 4.29 5.49
N ILE A 60 0.26 4.29 4.33
CA ILE A 60 1.02 5.47 3.91
C ILE A 60 0.09 6.62 3.51
N VAL A 61 -1.04 6.32 2.88
CA VAL A 61 -2.07 7.33 2.57
C VAL A 61 -2.69 7.88 3.86
N ARG A 62 -2.98 7.00 4.83
CA ARG A 62 -3.48 7.37 6.16
C ARG A 62 -2.49 8.24 6.93
N GLU A 63 -1.22 7.86 6.94
CA GLU A 63 -0.13 8.58 7.62
C GLU A 63 0.03 9.99 7.03
N ILE A 64 -0.01 10.12 5.70
CA ILE A 64 0.01 11.42 5.03
C ILE A 64 -1.23 12.25 5.37
N ALA A 65 -2.42 11.66 5.33
CA ALA A 65 -3.64 12.36 5.70
C ALA A 65 -3.59 12.86 7.15
N ALA A 66 -3.06 12.05 8.08
CA ALA A 66 -2.84 12.45 9.46
C ALA A 66 -1.88 13.64 9.58
N HIS A 67 -0.82 13.66 8.76
CA HIS A 67 0.08 14.82 8.67
C HIS A 67 -0.63 16.07 8.14
N PHE A 68 -1.48 15.95 7.13
CA PHE A 68 -2.29 17.07 6.64
C PHE A 68 -3.30 17.58 7.68
N ALA A 69 -3.83 16.71 8.53
CA ALA A 69 -4.68 17.13 9.65
C ALA A 69 -3.91 17.94 10.73
N THR A 70 -2.57 17.95 10.71
CA THR A 70 -1.78 18.83 11.58
C THR A 70 -1.71 20.28 11.11
N LEU A 71 -2.02 20.57 9.85
CA LEU A 71 -2.04 21.92 9.29
C LEU A 71 -3.06 22.80 10.00
N ASP A 72 -2.79 24.11 10.07
CA ASP A 72 -3.66 25.03 10.82
C ASP A 72 -4.92 25.36 10.04
N LYS A 73 -4.80 25.48 8.71
CA LYS A 73 -5.88 25.93 7.83
C LYS A 73 -6.17 24.91 6.74
N ILE A 74 -7.46 24.74 6.44
CA ILE A 74 -7.92 23.89 5.34
C ILE A 74 -7.37 24.35 3.99
N ASP A 75 -7.09 25.65 3.82
CA ASP A 75 -6.56 26.24 2.59
C ASP A 75 -5.14 25.75 2.23
N GLU A 76 -4.39 25.28 3.22
CA GLU A 76 -3.04 24.72 3.07
C GLU A 76 -3.07 23.30 2.49
N LEU A 77 -4.24 22.65 2.46
CA LEU A 77 -4.38 21.34 1.85
C LEU A 77 -4.23 21.38 0.32
N PRO A 78 -3.81 20.27 -0.30
CA PRO A 78 -3.86 20.12 -1.74
C PRO A 78 -5.27 20.38 -2.30
N GLU A 79 -5.34 20.99 -3.48
CA GLU A 79 -6.60 21.40 -4.11
C GLU A 79 -7.59 20.23 -4.31
N GLU A 80 -7.11 19.07 -4.72
CA GLU A 80 -7.94 17.87 -4.90
C GLU A 80 -8.50 17.33 -3.57
N VAL A 81 -7.76 17.49 -2.46
CA VAL A 81 -8.25 17.11 -1.12
C VAL A 81 -9.37 18.05 -0.69
N LYS A 82 -9.18 19.37 -0.87
CA LYS A 82 -10.23 20.38 -0.58
C LYS A 82 -11.51 20.10 -1.38
N LYS A 83 -11.38 19.82 -2.68
CA LYS A 83 -12.53 19.41 -3.53
C LYS A 83 -13.19 18.15 -3.03
N THR A 84 -12.41 17.15 -2.59
CA THR A 84 -12.94 15.89 -2.08
C THR A 84 -13.75 16.10 -0.80
N ILE A 85 -13.24 16.90 0.15
CA ILE A 85 -13.95 17.27 1.38
C ILE A 85 -15.23 18.06 1.05
N ALA A 86 -15.12 19.10 0.20
CA ALA A 86 -16.25 19.92 -0.19
C ALA A 86 -17.36 19.10 -0.86
N ASN A 87 -16.99 18.19 -1.77
CA ASN A 87 -17.94 17.30 -2.43
C ASN A 87 -18.58 16.30 -1.45
N TYR A 88 -17.84 15.81 -0.46
CA TYR A 88 -18.40 14.94 0.59
C TYR A 88 -19.48 15.67 1.38
N VAL A 89 -19.20 16.90 1.83
CA VAL A 89 -20.14 17.71 2.60
C VAL A 89 -21.35 18.12 1.75
N LYS A 90 -21.11 18.62 0.53
CA LYS A 90 -22.16 19.09 -0.39
C LYS A 90 -23.18 18.00 -0.75
N ASN A 91 -22.72 16.76 -0.89
CA ASN A 91 -23.57 15.64 -1.28
C ASN A 91 -24.10 14.85 -0.07
N HIS A 92 -23.83 15.31 1.16
CA HIS A 92 -24.32 14.65 2.35
C HIS A 92 -25.82 14.89 2.53
N LYS A 93 -26.53 13.90 3.09
CA LYS A 93 -28.00 13.97 3.32
C LYS A 93 -28.41 14.97 4.41
N ASP A 94 -27.46 15.39 5.23
CA ASP A 94 -27.68 16.28 6.37
C ASP A 94 -27.03 17.63 6.05
N ASP A 95 -27.87 18.64 5.84
CA ASP A 95 -27.44 20.00 5.50
C ASP A 95 -26.56 20.62 6.59
N ASN A 96 -26.70 20.18 7.86
CA ASN A 96 -25.87 20.66 8.96
C ASN A 96 -24.44 20.13 8.89
N LYS A 97 -24.11 19.21 7.96
CA LYS A 97 -22.75 18.70 7.80
C LYS A 97 -21.75 19.83 7.53
N VAL A 98 -22.17 20.91 6.86
CA VAL A 98 -21.32 22.08 6.60
C VAL A 98 -20.78 22.70 7.89
N LEU A 99 -21.55 22.64 8.99
CA LEU A 99 -21.14 23.18 10.29
C LEU A 99 -19.96 22.40 10.89
N LYS A 100 -19.79 21.11 10.54
CA LYS A 100 -18.64 20.32 10.98
C LYS A 100 -17.30 20.79 10.42
N LEU A 101 -17.29 21.65 9.40
CA LEU A 101 -16.04 22.21 8.85
C LEU A 101 -15.46 23.33 9.73
N ALA A 102 -16.31 23.98 10.55
CA ALA A 102 -15.90 25.09 11.40
C ALA A 102 -14.97 24.65 12.54
N ASP A 103 -14.22 25.60 13.08
CA ASP A 103 -13.44 25.46 14.32
C ASP A 103 -12.49 24.24 14.35
N GLY A 104 -11.92 23.88 13.19
CA GLY A 104 -11.00 22.75 13.06
C GLY A 104 -11.67 21.38 12.95
N GLY A 105 -13.00 21.32 12.98
CA GLY A 105 -13.76 20.08 12.80
C GLY A 105 -13.53 19.40 11.45
N TRP A 106 -13.08 20.16 10.43
CA TRP A 106 -12.68 19.62 9.13
C TRP A 106 -11.60 18.55 9.22
N LYS A 107 -10.74 18.58 10.24
CA LYS A 107 -9.67 17.59 10.46
C LYS A 107 -10.26 16.21 10.78
N THR A 108 -11.20 16.19 11.71
CA THR A 108 -11.90 14.97 12.13
C THR A 108 -12.78 14.45 11.00
N LEU A 109 -13.50 15.36 10.31
CA LEU A 109 -14.30 15.00 9.14
C LEU A 109 -13.44 14.40 8.02
N TYR A 110 -12.27 14.99 7.75
CA TYR A 110 -11.35 14.51 6.72
C TYR A 110 -10.82 13.11 7.06
N LEU A 111 -10.34 12.88 8.28
CA LEU A 111 -9.79 11.59 8.67
C LEU A 111 -10.87 10.51 8.77
N ASP A 112 -11.89 10.73 9.59
CA ASP A 112 -12.81 9.67 10.01
C ASP A 112 -13.93 9.44 8.99
N GLU A 113 -14.35 10.49 8.29
CA GLU A 113 -15.51 10.41 7.40
C GLU A 113 -15.14 10.38 5.91
N VAL A 114 -13.93 10.84 5.54
CA VAL A 114 -13.46 10.86 4.14
C VAL A 114 -12.37 9.83 3.90
N VAL A 115 -11.32 9.78 4.72
CA VAL A 115 -10.15 8.91 4.50
C VAL A 115 -10.46 7.47 4.92
N GLU A 116 -10.82 7.22 6.17
CA GLU A 116 -11.00 5.85 6.67
C GLU A 116 -12.03 5.02 5.91
N PRO A 117 -13.22 5.54 5.54
CA PRO A 117 -14.19 4.76 4.77
C PRO A 117 -13.69 4.39 3.37
N LYS A 118 -12.89 5.27 2.74
CA LYS A 118 -12.32 5.01 1.42
C LYS A 118 -11.17 4.01 1.48
N LEU A 119 -10.33 4.07 2.52
CA LEU A 119 -9.28 3.08 2.75
C LEU A 119 -9.86 1.71 3.08
N SER A 120 -10.86 1.65 3.97
CA SER A 120 -11.52 0.38 4.35
C SER A 120 -12.19 -0.35 3.17
N GLY A 121 -12.58 0.39 2.12
CA GLY A 121 -13.16 -0.16 0.90
C GLY A 121 -12.14 -0.56 -0.18
N PHE A 122 -10.85 -0.33 0.04
CA PHE A 122 -9.81 -0.51 -0.97
C PHE A 122 -9.32 -1.96 -1.04
N ASN A 123 -9.84 -2.74 -1.99
CA ASN A 123 -9.60 -4.20 -2.04
C ASN A 123 -8.69 -4.64 -3.22
N THR A 124 -8.10 -3.72 -3.97
CA THR A 124 -7.32 -4.03 -5.18
C THR A 124 -6.23 -2.98 -5.43
N PRO A 125 -5.02 -3.17 -4.87
CA PRO A 125 -3.93 -2.21 -4.94
C PRO A 125 -3.18 -2.25 -6.28
N LYS A 126 -3.90 -2.12 -7.40
CA LYS A 126 -3.33 -1.92 -8.74
C LYS A 126 -2.91 -0.47 -8.93
N VAL A 127 -1.95 -0.24 -9.83
CA VAL A 127 -1.34 1.09 -10.04
C VAL A 127 -2.40 2.19 -10.26
N HIS A 128 -3.35 2.00 -11.18
CA HIS A 128 -4.39 3.00 -11.44
C HIS A 128 -5.28 3.30 -10.21
N ASN A 129 -5.65 2.25 -9.45
CA ASN A 129 -6.44 2.41 -8.23
C ASN A 129 -5.67 3.17 -7.15
N ILE A 130 -4.37 2.91 -7.02
CA ILE A 130 -3.50 3.63 -6.07
C ILE A 130 -3.43 5.10 -6.47
N LYS A 131 -3.18 5.41 -7.75
CA LYS A 131 -3.13 6.79 -8.25
C LYS A 131 -4.44 7.55 -8.03
N GLU A 132 -5.58 6.90 -8.28
CA GLU A 132 -6.89 7.51 -8.05
C GLU A 132 -7.16 7.74 -6.56
N LEU A 133 -6.82 6.76 -5.72
CA LEU A 133 -6.95 6.85 -4.26
C LEU A 133 -6.08 7.99 -3.72
N SER A 134 -4.80 8.02 -4.09
CA SER A 134 -3.84 9.02 -3.61
C SER A 134 -4.19 10.42 -4.09
N LYS A 135 -4.63 10.59 -5.34
CA LYS A 135 -5.15 11.87 -5.85
C LYS A 135 -6.31 12.39 -4.99
N LYS A 136 -7.30 11.54 -4.71
CA LYS A 136 -8.51 11.96 -3.97
C LYS A 136 -8.23 12.25 -2.49
N LEU A 137 -7.41 11.41 -1.85
CA LEU A 137 -7.23 11.46 -0.40
C LEU A 137 -6.09 12.38 0.02
N ILE A 138 -5.00 12.42 -0.75
CA ILE A 138 -3.81 13.19 -0.41
C ILE A 138 -3.40 14.15 -1.53
N GLY A 139 -4.16 14.28 -2.62
CA GLY A 139 -3.86 15.26 -3.66
C GLY A 139 -2.62 14.94 -4.49
N TYR A 140 -2.19 13.68 -4.54
CA TYR A 140 -0.97 13.29 -5.23
C TYR A 140 -1.17 12.08 -6.14
N GLU A 141 -1.42 12.31 -7.42
CA GLU A 141 -1.62 11.25 -8.42
C GLU A 141 -0.29 10.56 -8.79
N GLU A 142 0.82 11.31 -8.67
CA GLU A 142 2.17 10.92 -9.08
C GLU A 142 2.91 10.11 -7.99
N MET A 143 2.20 9.56 -7.00
CA MET A 143 2.76 8.75 -5.91
C MET A 143 3.64 7.60 -6.42
N LEU A 144 3.27 7.01 -7.56
CA LEU A 144 3.97 5.86 -8.16
C LEU A 144 4.87 6.24 -9.34
N ASP A 145 5.00 7.53 -9.67
CA ASP A 145 5.79 7.98 -10.84
C ASP A 145 7.30 7.92 -10.60
N CYS A 146 7.72 7.72 -9.35
CA CYS A 146 9.10 7.36 -9.01
C CYS A 146 9.50 5.94 -9.45
N LEU A 147 8.54 5.10 -9.83
CA LEU A 147 8.78 3.71 -10.25
C LEU A 147 8.93 3.62 -11.77
N CYS A 148 9.81 2.72 -12.23
CA CYS A 148 9.93 2.46 -13.66
C CYS A 148 8.71 1.68 -14.19
N SER A 149 8.53 1.67 -15.51
CA SER A 149 7.41 0.95 -16.16
C SER A 149 7.39 -0.55 -15.84
N ALA A 150 8.56 -1.16 -15.61
CA ALA A 150 8.67 -2.57 -15.24
C ALA A 150 8.10 -2.84 -13.84
N ASP A 151 8.40 -1.98 -12.87
CA ASP A 151 7.88 -2.09 -11.49
C ASP A 151 6.36 -1.91 -11.46
N GLN A 152 5.84 -0.91 -12.16
CA GLN A 152 4.40 -0.67 -12.26
C GLN A 152 3.68 -1.87 -12.92
N SER A 153 4.30 -2.47 -13.93
CA SER A 153 3.79 -3.70 -14.55
C SER A 153 3.83 -4.88 -13.57
N SER A 154 4.93 -5.03 -12.82
CA SER A 154 5.10 -6.05 -11.80
C SER A 154 4.01 -5.99 -10.72
N ILE A 155 3.66 -4.79 -10.23
CA ILE A 155 2.56 -4.59 -9.27
C ILE A 155 1.23 -5.11 -9.85
N ASN A 156 0.90 -4.70 -11.07
CA ASN A 156 -0.37 -5.09 -11.70
C ASN A 156 -0.46 -6.60 -11.93
N GLU A 157 0.62 -7.21 -12.42
CA GLU A 157 0.69 -8.66 -12.63
C GLU A 157 0.66 -9.42 -11.30
N PHE A 158 1.33 -8.93 -10.26
CA PHE A 158 1.31 -9.52 -8.94
C PHE A 158 -0.10 -9.52 -8.32
N VAL A 159 -0.82 -8.39 -8.40
CA VAL A 159 -2.21 -8.31 -7.89
C VAL A 159 -3.15 -9.22 -8.68
N LYS A 160 -2.98 -9.31 -10.01
CA LYS A 160 -3.72 -10.30 -10.83
C LYS A 160 -3.39 -11.73 -10.40
N PHE A 161 -2.12 -12.03 -10.18
CA PHE A 161 -1.65 -13.35 -9.78
C PHE A 161 -2.19 -13.75 -8.39
N ARG A 162 -2.25 -12.82 -7.43
CA ARG A 162 -2.95 -13.04 -6.14
C ARG A 162 -4.41 -13.44 -6.36
N GLY A 163 -5.13 -12.73 -7.22
CA GLY A 163 -6.51 -13.06 -7.55
C GLY A 163 -6.62 -14.47 -8.14
N HIS A 164 -5.74 -14.81 -9.07
CA HIS A 164 -5.68 -16.15 -9.65
C HIS A 164 -5.48 -17.23 -8.57
N ILE A 165 -4.52 -17.08 -7.66
CA ILE A 165 -4.27 -18.03 -6.57
C ILE A 165 -5.49 -18.18 -5.65
N ALA A 166 -6.16 -17.07 -5.32
CA ALA A 166 -7.30 -17.08 -4.40
C ALA A 166 -8.54 -17.76 -4.99
N HIS A 167 -8.81 -17.56 -6.29
CA HIS A 167 -9.99 -18.11 -6.96
C HIS A 167 -9.77 -19.52 -7.51
N ASN A 168 -8.55 -19.84 -7.93
CA ASN A 168 -8.20 -21.10 -8.58
C ASN A 168 -7.29 -21.91 -7.67
N VAL A 169 -7.82 -22.35 -6.52
CA VAL A 169 -7.06 -23.20 -5.60
C VAL A 169 -6.76 -24.54 -6.30
N ARG A 170 -5.59 -24.61 -6.94
CA ARG A 170 -4.98 -25.80 -7.54
C ARG A 170 -5.76 -26.37 -8.73
N MET A 171 -5.83 -25.63 -9.84
CA MET A 171 -6.34 -26.19 -11.10
C MET A 171 -5.33 -27.14 -11.77
N SER A 172 -5.84 -28.16 -12.46
CA SER A 172 -5.02 -29.05 -13.29
C SER A 172 -4.30 -28.27 -14.38
N GLY A 173 -2.97 -28.40 -14.46
CA GLY A 173 -2.13 -27.72 -15.45
C GLY A 173 -1.48 -26.41 -14.98
N GLU A 174 -1.76 -25.94 -13.76
CA GLU A 174 -1.09 -24.75 -13.22
C GLU A 174 0.42 -24.95 -13.07
N SER A 175 1.17 -23.88 -13.37
CA SER A 175 2.61 -23.85 -13.18
C SER A 175 2.96 -23.92 -11.68
N TYR A 176 4.05 -24.64 -11.39
CA TYR A 176 4.58 -24.73 -10.04
C TYR A 176 5.17 -23.38 -9.63
N LEU A 177 4.68 -22.80 -8.53
CA LEU A 177 5.26 -21.58 -7.99
C LEU A 177 6.49 -21.93 -7.13
N SER A 178 7.67 -21.59 -7.64
CA SER A 178 8.93 -21.84 -6.95
C SER A 178 9.14 -20.86 -5.79
N VAL A 179 9.98 -21.25 -4.83
CA VAL A 179 10.33 -20.36 -3.71
C VAL A 179 11.20 -19.21 -4.18
N GLU A 180 12.02 -19.43 -5.21
CA GLU A 180 12.85 -18.41 -5.85
C GLU A 180 11.97 -17.30 -6.42
N LYS A 181 10.82 -17.66 -7.02
CA LYS A 181 9.86 -16.66 -7.51
C LYS A 181 9.21 -15.86 -6.38
N LEU A 182 8.94 -16.49 -5.22
CA LEU A 182 8.44 -15.78 -4.05
C LEU A 182 9.51 -14.80 -3.53
N ASP A 183 10.78 -15.22 -3.44
CA ASP A 183 11.88 -14.36 -3.00
C ASP A 183 12.06 -13.15 -3.92
N GLU A 184 12.01 -13.34 -5.25
CA GLU A 184 12.02 -12.24 -6.24
C GLU A 184 10.92 -11.21 -5.96
N TYR A 185 9.70 -11.65 -5.63
CA TYR A 185 8.61 -10.73 -5.29
C TYR A 185 8.88 -10.02 -3.96
N VAL A 186 9.38 -10.71 -2.94
CA VAL A 186 9.70 -10.09 -1.64
C VAL A 186 10.74 -8.99 -1.80
N GLU A 187 11.81 -9.25 -2.55
CA GLU A 187 12.87 -8.29 -2.83
C GLU A 187 12.36 -7.12 -3.67
N GLY A 188 11.66 -7.42 -4.78
CA GLY A 188 11.11 -6.39 -5.67
C GLY A 188 10.14 -5.44 -4.95
N PHE A 189 9.21 -5.96 -4.15
CA PHE A 189 8.30 -5.11 -3.39
C PHE A 189 8.99 -4.35 -2.26
N GLN A 190 10.07 -4.89 -1.67
CA GLN A 190 10.86 -4.17 -0.68
C GLN A 190 11.51 -2.92 -1.28
N GLU A 191 12.01 -2.99 -2.52
CA GLU A 191 12.58 -1.85 -3.24
C GLU A 191 11.51 -0.86 -3.71
N ILE A 192 10.37 -1.34 -4.19
CA ILE A 192 9.23 -0.50 -4.55
C ILE A 192 8.80 0.34 -3.33
N VAL A 193 8.60 -0.31 -2.18
CA VAL A 193 8.19 0.35 -0.93
C VAL A 193 9.24 1.37 -0.47
N ASN A 194 10.53 1.03 -0.53
CA ASN A 194 11.64 1.96 -0.24
C ASN A 194 11.59 3.22 -1.14
N THR A 195 11.42 3.01 -2.45
CA THR A 195 11.39 4.07 -3.45
C THR A 195 10.21 5.02 -3.23
N ILE A 196 9.02 4.48 -3.00
CA ILE A 196 7.80 5.25 -2.71
C ILE A 196 7.97 6.07 -1.42
N ASP A 197 8.48 5.48 -0.35
CA ASP A 197 8.63 6.15 0.96
C ASP A 197 9.57 7.37 0.88
N ASN A 198 10.67 7.22 0.14
CA ASN A 198 11.63 8.28 -0.11
C ASN A 198 11.06 9.37 -1.04
N HIS A 199 10.27 9.00 -2.05
CA HIS A 199 9.61 9.92 -2.97
C HIS A 199 8.59 10.80 -2.24
N LEU A 200 7.76 10.20 -1.39
CA LEU A 200 6.72 10.89 -0.62
C LEU A 200 7.30 11.90 0.37
N LEU A 201 8.51 11.69 0.88
CA LEU A 201 9.19 12.69 1.71
C LEU A 201 9.47 13.99 0.94
N SER A 202 9.71 13.92 -0.37
CA SER A 202 9.89 15.10 -1.21
C SER A 202 8.57 15.82 -1.44
N TYR A 203 7.49 15.05 -1.65
CA TYR A 203 6.14 15.57 -1.77
C TYR A 203 5.69 16.30 -0.50
N LEU A 204 5.83 15.68 0.68
CA LEU A 204 5.32 16.27 1.93
C LEU A 204 6.03 17.55 2.35
N LYS A 205 7.30 17.73 1.96
CA LYS A 205 8.06 18.96 2.23
C LYS A 205 7.46 20.23 1.61
N THR A 206 6.59 20.10 0.61
CA THR A 206 5.91 21.27 0.01
C THR A 206 4.78 21.80 0.91
N TYR A 207 4.32 21.00 1.87
CA TYR A 207 3.24 21.35 2.81
C TYR A 207 3.74 21.49 4.25
N ILE A 208 4.72 20.68 4.65
CA ILE A 208 5.16 20.57 6.03
C ILE A 208 6.67 20.81 6.11
N ASN A 209 7.06 21.89 6.78
CA ASN A 209 8.46 22.31 6.91
C ASN A 209 9.27 21.48 7.92
N THR A 210 8.61 20.68 8.75
CA THR A 210 9.27 19.78 9.71
C THR A 210 9.61 18.44 9.08
N ARG A 211 10.74 17.87 9.48
CA ARG A 211 11.14 16.52 9.04
C ARG A 211 10.20 15.47 9.62
N LEU A 212 9.38 14.85 8.78
CA LEU A 212 8.41 13.82 9.18
C LEU A 212 9.09 12.47 9.46
N TRP A 213 9.91 11.99 8.53
CA TRP A 213 10.72 10.78 8.69
C TRP A 213 12.11 10.91 8.05
N ASN A 214 12.91 9.85 8.17
CA ASN A 214 14.25 9.76 7.57
C ASN A 214 14.16 9.01 6.25
N ARG A 215 14.89 9.52 5.26
CA ARG A 215 15.19 8.77 4.03
C ARG A 215 15.80 7.41 4.40
N ILE A 216 15.34 6.38 3.73
CA ILE A 216 15.89 5.03 3.83
C ILE A 216 17.12 4.99 2.93
N SER A 217 18.25 4.57 3.49
CA SER A 217 19.48 4.35 2.73
C SER A 217 19.31 3.18 1.77
N GLU A 218 19.84 3.32 0.56
CA GLU A 218 20.13 2.19 -0.35
C GLU A 218 21.18 1.26 0.26
#